data_AF-U4KY92-F1
#
_entry.id   AF-U4KY92-F1
#
_cell.length_a   1.000
_cell.length_b   1.000
_cell.length_c   1.000
_cell.angle_alpha   90.00
_cell.angle_beta   90.00
_cell.angle_gamma   90.00
#
_symmetry.space_group_name_H-M   'P 1'
#
loop_
_entity.id
_entity.type
_entity.pdbx_description
1 polymer ?
#
loop_
_entity_poly.entity_id
_entity_poly.type
_entity_poly.pdbx_seq_one_letter_code
_entity_poly.pdbx_strand_id
1 'polypeptide(L)'
;MDRPRHSKLHRCGQLIWNLCIVFVVYGIIFEVIVVSRTGSFNPFSKPVASSNAPTIPEGSLSGGVNYRLRPTTLVKNINDAYAGPRRHVDTLANYGKLLEACRGSATGLEKMRFVYDCLEYLSKKEDDYLFLPSDSPASKSDPSYPAVDTAAPASQTNIGQCPGPVQLFHTYWTGPSTWRVELFIKAYLYTQNLPCSRLWIWLDSDTNPTAVADMMQDKGFARFLPLVERGDITLKAWNFPTRIPLPKGTVASDPLYSQILANRALKSAGSTEEKKIEDLGDGVIIHPDGSEWIEFSERQMTFLPVAVSDAVRFIVLHLNGGVYLDMDIMLLRDMRPLLLTPDHNFAERWAVHSHPGDFNTAVLSLNANSSLSSYLVRGGVRMGLNFHPMIVGRMAWKDGRVEELAMFETGLFDPIWGEFNWGREGRCTVPCFKDYGQAFLGTREAVREEWQSFDGPQLEEEEAKAGVTELKKRDAAPASAAEKIVKGEDGSYGGREYRLEEDKYPPTNRTLENFFRGAWSYHIHNQWAKHPQPNSWFSVAQNAHDGFLSGERTNLYGEKWGGPEIMSYDRWREFD
;
A
#
# COMPACT_ATOMS: atom_id res chain seq x y z
N MET A 1 41.15 20.32 -49.43
CA MET A 1 39.74 20.41 -49.01
C MET A 1 39.70 21.08 -47.66
N ASP A 2 39.43 22.39 -47.67
CA ASP A 2 39.35 23.24 -46.49
C ASP A 2 38.13 22.89 -45.63
N ARG A 3 38.33 22.72 -44.32
CA ARG A 3 37.22 22.67 -43.36
C ARG A 3 36.65 24.08 -43.19
N PRO A 4 35.32 24.28 -43.26
CA PRO A 4 34.74 25.61 -43.09
C PRO A 4 34.91 26.07 -41.64
N ARG A 5 35.50 27.25 -41.46
CA ARG A 5 35.52 27.94 -40.16
C ARG A 5 34.09 28.37 -39.82
N HIS A 6 33.43 27.63 -38.93
CA HIS A 6 32.15 28.07 -38.36
C HIS A 6 32.33 29.45 -37.70
N SER A 7 31.51 30.42 -38.12
CA SER A 7 31.58 31.79 -37.62
C SER A 7 31.28 31.84 -36.11
N LYS A 8 31.85 32.82 -35.40
CA LYS A 8 31.59 33.04 -33.97
C LYS A 8 30.09 33.18 -33.66
N LEU A 9 29.29 33.67 -34.61
CA LEU A 9 27.83 33.74 -34.48
C LEU A 9 27.16 32.36 -34.39
N HIS A 10 27.64 31.37 -35.14
CA HIS A 10 27.07 30.03 -35.12
C HIS A 10 27.31 29.34 -33.77
N ARG A 11 28.52 29.50 -33.19
CA ARG A 11 28.83 28.99 -31.85
C ARG A 11 28.02 29.69 -30.75
N CYS A 12 27.77 30.99 -30.89
CA CYS A 12 26.94 31.73 -29.96
C CYS A 12 25.47 31.27 -30.02
N GLY A 13 24.92 31.10 -31.23
CA GLY A 13 23.57 30.57 -31.42
C GLY A 13 23.38 29.17 -30.84
N GLN A 14 24.39 28.30 -30.99
CA GLN A 14 24.36 26.95 -30.45
C GLN A 14 24.48 26.90 -28.92
N LEU A 15 25.22 27.85 -28.32
CA LEU A 15 25.28 28.02 -26.87
C LEU A 15 23.92 28.47 -26.31
N ILE A 16 23.27 29.44 -26.96
CA ILE A 16 21.94 29.93 -26.56
C ILE A 16 20.90 28.81 -26.69
N TRP A 17 20.93 28.04 -27.78
CA TRP A 17 20.06 26.89 -28.00
C TRP A 17 20.23 25.83 -26.89
N ASN A 18 21.48 25.49 -26.54
CA ASN A 18 21.75 24.53 -25.47
C ASN A 18 21.31 25.07 -24.09
N LEU A 19 21.48 26.37 -23.82
CA LEU A 19 20.98 26.99 -22.59
C LEU A 19 19.44 26.95 -22.52
N CYS A 20 18.74 27.21 -23.64
CA CYS A 20 17.29 27.07 -23.70
C CYS A 20 16.83 25.64 -23.40
N ILE A 21 17.51 24.62 -23.94
CA ILE A 21 17.22 23.22 -23.62
C ILE A 21 17.43 22.95 -22.12
N VAL A 22 18.53 23.42 -21.54
CA VAL A 22 18.79 23.25 -20.10
C VAL A 22 17.72 23.90 -19.24
N PHE A 23 17.24 25.11 -19.60
CA PHE A 23 16.16 25.77 -18.86
C PHE A 23 14.83 25.03 -18.99
N VAL A 24 14.49 24.50 -20.17
CA VAL A 24 13.28 23.70 -20.37
C VAL A 24 13.34 22.40 -19.56
N VAL A 25 14.48 21.70 -19.62
CA VAL A 25 14.70 20.47 -18.85
C VAL A 25 14.66 20.76 -17.35
N TYR A 26 15.27 21.85 -16.89
CA TYR A 26 15.23 22.27 -15.48
C TYR A 26 13.81 22.62 -15.03
N GLY A 27 13.03 23.33 -15.86
CA GLY A 27 11.62 23.63 -15.59
C GLY A 27 10.78 22.37 -15.45
N ILE A 28 10.97 21.40 -16.36
CA ILE A 28 10.28 20.10 -16.30
C ILE A 28 10.68 19.32 -15.05
N ILE A 29 11.98 19.25 -14.73
CA ILE A 29 12.48 18.58 -13.52
C ILE A 29 11.94 19.26 -12.26
N PHE A 30 11.92 20.59 -12.22
CA PHE A 30 11.38 21.35 -11.10
C PHE A 30 9.89 21.08 -10.91
N GLU A 31 9.09 21.11 -11.98
CA GLU A 31 7.66 20.75 -11.93
C GLU A 31 7.46 19.29 -11.47
N VAL A 32 8.25 18.34 -11.95
CA VAL A 32 8.20 16.94 -11.50
C VAL A 32 8.57 16.82 -10.01
N ILE A 33 9.54 17.59 -9.52
CA ILE A 33 9.91 17.63 -8.10
C ILE A 33 8.79 18.26 -7.25
N VAL A 34 8.15 19.32 -7.74
CA VAL A 34 7.03 19.97 -7.04
C VAL A 34 5.81 19.05 -7.01
N VAL A 35 5.45 18.42 -8.14
CA VAL A 35 4.35 17.46 -8.22
C VAL A 35 4.62 16.22 -7.36
N SER A 36 5.84 15.67 -7.36
CA SER A 36 6.18 14.54 -6.49
C SER A 36 6.21 14.89 -5.00
N ARG A 37 6.43 16.16 -4.63
CA ARG A 37 6.38 16.62 -3.24
C ARG A 37 5.00 17.06 -2.78
N THR A 38 4.15 17.58 -3.68
CA THR A 38 2.90 18.26 -3.32
C THR A 38 1.64 17.60 -3.88
N GLY A 39 1.77 16.73 -4.89
CA GLY A 39 0.68 15.99 -5.50
C GLY A 39 -0.32 16.81 -6.31
N SER A 40 0.02 18.02 -6.78
CA SER A 40 -0.91 18.90 -7.52
C SER A 40 -0.30 19.46 -8.81
N PHE A 41 -1.10 19.48 -9.89
CA PHE A 41 -0.72 19.90 -11.26
C PHE A 41 -0.93 21.39 -11.58
N ASN A 42 -1.07 22.28 -10.59
CA ASN A 42 -1.45 23.67 -10.86
C ASN A 42 -0.30 24.67 -10.61
N PRO A 43 0.55 25.00 -11.61
CA PRO A 43 1.67 25.93 -11.46
C PRO A 43 1.24 27.40 -11.26
N PHE A 44 -0.07 27.69 -11.27
CA PHE A 44 -0.65 29.02 -11.02
C PHE A 44 -1.52 29.10 -9.77
N SER A 45 -1.50 28.11 -8.87
CA SER A 45 -1.91 28.40 -7.50
C SER A 45 -0.95 29.45 -6.98
N LYS A 46 -1.43 30.69 -6.86
CA LYS A 46 -0.66 31.80 -6.28
C LYS A 46 0.09 31.25 -5.06
N PRO A 47 1.39 31.52 -4.89
CA PRO A 47 2.01 31.26 -3.60
C PRO A 47 1.09 31.94 -2.60
N VAL A 48 0.58 31.17 -1.64
CA VAL A 48 -0.07 31.75 -0.48
C VAL A 48 0.95 32.75 0.01
N ALA A 49 0.66 34.04 -0.18
CA ALA A 49 1.48 35.11 0.32
C ALA A 49 1.78 34.70 1.76
N SER A 50 3.04 34.76 2.19
CA SER A 50 3.36 34.60 3.59
C SER A 50 2.46 35.58 4.31
N SER A 51 1.33 35.09 4.83
CA SER A 51 0.45 35.89 5.63
C SER A 51 1.38 36.29 6.73
N ASN A 52 1.56 37.60 6.92
CA ASN A 52 1.94 38.12 8.22
C ASN A 52 1.15 37.27 9.21
N ALA A 53 1.84 36.37 9.89
CA ALA A 53 1.20 35.47 10.82
C ALA A 53 0.44 36.41 11.74
N PRO A 54 -0.90 36.30 11.84
CA PRO A 54 -1.61 37.06 12.84
C PRO A 54 -0.87 36.78 14.14
N THR A 55 -0.41 37.81 14.83
CA THR A 55 0.11 37.67 16.18
C THR A 55 -0.95 36.94 16.97
N ILE A 56 -0.73 35.63 17.19
CA ILE A 56 -1.62 34.77 17.93
C ILE A 56 -1.67 35.38 19.34
N PRO A 57 -2.83 35.88 19.81
CA PRO A 57 -2.93 36.40 21.16
C PRO A 57 -2.44 35.34 22.14
N GLU A 58 -1.65 35.71 23.15
CA GLU A 58 -1.25 34.79 24.21
C GLU A 58 -2.49 34.05 24.74
N GLY A 59 -2.53 32.72 24.55
CA GLY A 59 -3.66 31.85 24.92
C GLY A 59 -4.57 31.37 23.77
N SER A 60 -4.35 31.78 22.52
CA SER A 60 -5.11 31.26 21.37
C SER A 60 -4.47 29.97 20.84
N LEU A 61 -5.20 28.86 20.91
CA LEU A 61 -4.78 27.55 20.41
C LEU A 61 -4.90 27.51 18.89
N SER A 62 -4.01 26.80 18.18
CA SER A 62 -3.98 26.81 16.71
C SER A 62 -5.24 26.19 16.08
N GLY A 63 -6.00 25.44 16.87
CA GLY A 63 -7.30 24.85 16.55
C GLY A 63 -8.54 25.61 17.06
N GLY A 64 -8.40 26.81 17.63
CA GLY A 64 -9.54 27.62 18.13
C GLY A 64 -10.11 27.18 19.49
N VAL A 65 -9.85 25.95 19.92
CA VAL A 65 -10.27 25.37 21.21
C VAL A 65 -9.18 24.50 21.81
N ASN A 66 -9.29 24.17 23.11
CA ASN A 66 -8.35 23.26 23.75
C ASN A 66 -8.54 21.84 23.20
N TYR A 67 -7.56 21.35 22.44
CA TYR A 67 -7.57 19.99 21.89
C TYR A 67 -7.85 18.92 22.95
N ARG A 68 -7.44 19.15 24.22
CA ARG A 68 -7.67 18.17 25.31
C ARG A 68 -9.14 17.97 25.60
N LEU A 69 -9.97 18.95 25.27
CA LEU A 69 -11.41 18.91 25.46
C LEU A 69 -12.17 18.43 24.22
N ARG A 70 -11.50 18.32 23.06
CA ARG A 70 -12.10 17.86 21.81
C ARG A 70 -12.57 16.39 21.96
N PRO A 71 -13.86 16.10 21.75
CA PRO A 71 -14.34 14.72 21.64
C PRO A 71 -13.72 14.05 20.40
N THR A 72 -13.40 12.76 20.51
CA THR A 72 -12.87 11.98 19.38
C THR A 72 -13.94 11.56 18.35
N THR A 73 -15.21 11.59 18.74
CA THR A 73 -16.37 11.26 17.91
C THR A 73 -17.64 11.90 18.50
N LEU A 74 -18.67 12.10 17.67
CA LEU A 74 -20.04 12.36 18.16
C LEU A 74 -20.93 11.12 18.09
N VAL A 75 -20.45 10.01 17.53
CA VAL A 75 -21.23 8.78 17.38
C VAL A 75 -21.30 8.05 18.72
N LYS A 76 -22.51 7.94 19.26
CA LYS A 76 -22.79 7.38 20.60
C LYS A 76 -22.36 5.91 20.72
N ASN A 77 -22.63 5.09 19.71
CA ASN A 77 -22.30 3.67 19.68
C ASN A 77 -21.58 3.35 18.37
N ILE A 78 -20.25 3.47 18.33
CA ILE A 78 -19.49 3.09 17.14
C ILE A 78 -19.59 1.58 16.92
N ASN A 79 -20.05 1.19 15.74
CA ASN A 79 -20.03 -0.20 15.30
C ASN A 79 -18.64 -0.56 14.75
N ASP A 80 -17.75 -1.03 15.61
CA ASP A 80 -16.45 -1.53 15.18
C ASP A 80 -16.55 -2.82 14.38
N ALA A 81 -17.42 -3.76 14.77
CA ALA A 81 -17.53 -5.08 14.15
C ALA A 81 -18.38 -5.08 12.86
N TYR A 82 -18.22 -4.05 12.01
CA TYR A 82 -19.09 -3.79 10.87
C TYR A 82 -18.95 -4.77 9.70
N ALA A 83 -17.90 -5.58 9.67
CA ALA A 83 -17.73 -6.67 8.69
C ALA A 83 -18.38 -7.98 9.16
N GLY A 84 -18.86 -8.06 10.41
CA GLY A 84 -19.30 -9.30 11.03
C GLY A 84 -18.14 -10.24 11.38
N PRO A 85 -18.40 -11.46 11.85
CA PRO A 85 -17.35 -12.40 12.24
C PRO A 85 -16.42 -12.73 11.07
N ARG A 86 -15.12 -12.85 11.35
CA ARG A 86 -14.13 -13.27 10.35
C ARG A 86 -14.55 -14.61 9.74
N ARG A 87 -14.43 -14.70 8.41
CA ARG A 87 -14.71 -15.93 7.68
C ARG A 87 -13.77 -17.06 8.10
N HIS A 88 -14.22 -18.30 7.90
CA HIS A 88 -13.45 -19.49 8.24
C HIS A 88 -12.07 -19.49 7.54
N VAL A 89 -11.05 -20.07 8.18
CA VAL A 89 -9.65 -20.01 7.73
C VAL A 89 -9.39 -20.58 6.33
N ASP A 90 -10.28 -21.46 5.86
CA ASP A 90 -10.24 -22.09 4.53
C ASP A 90 -11.07 -21.38 3.46
N THR A 91 -11.64 -20.21 3.78
CA THR A 91 -12.46 -19.47 2.82
C THR A 91 -11.60 -18.99 1.65
N LEU A 92 -12.09 -19.24 0.43
CA LEU A 92 -11.48 -18.79 -0.82
C LEU A 92 -12.36 -17.72 -1.50
N ALA A 93 -11.74 -16.92 -2.35
CA ALA A 93 -12.43 -15.95 -3.19
C ALA A 93 -12.50 -16.42 -4.65
N ASN A 94 -13.66 -16.26 -5.28
CA ASN A 94 -13.86 -16.50 -6.70
C ASN A 94 -13.44 -15.26 -7.51
N TYR A 95 -12.28 -15.33 -8.15
CA TYR A 95 -11.72 -14.22 -8.92
C TYR A 95 -12.58 -13.85 -10.12
N GLY A 96 -13.16 -14.84 -10.81
CA GLY A 96 -14.06 -14.59 -11.95
C GLY A 96 -15.25 -13.73 -11.56
N LYS A 97 -15.94 -14.08 -10.46
CA LYS A 97 -17.08 -13.28 -9.96
C LYS A 97 -16.68 -11.87 -9.53
N LEU A 98 -15.55 -11.72 -8.84
CA LEU A 98 -15.03 -10.41 -8.46
C LEU A 98 -14.74 -9.53 -9.68
N LEU A 99 -14.11 -10.11 -10.70
CA LEU A 99 -13.82 -9.42 -11.96
C LEU A 99 -15.10 -9.05 -12.71
N GLU A 100 -15.99 -10.01 -12.93
CA GLU A 100 -17.24 -9.78 -13.66
C GLU A 100 -18.12 -8.71 -12.99
N ALA A 101 -18.24 -8.73 -11.66
CA ALA A 101 -19.08 -7.78 -10.94
C ALA A 101 -18.50 -6.36 -10.92
N CYS A 102 -17.17 -6.22 -10.77
CA CYS A 102 -16.53 -4.91 -10.63
C CYS A 102 -16.05 -4.32 -11.95
N ARG A 103 -15.76 -5.14 -12.95
CA ARG A 103 -15.22 -4.74 -14.26
C ARG A 103 -16.17 -4.97 -15.42
N GLY A 104 -16.88 -6.11 -15.39
CA GLY A 104 -17.49 -6.70 -16.58
C GLY A 104 -16.56 -7.67 -17.33
N SER A 105 -16.93 -8.04 -18.55
CA SER A 105 -16.29 -9.15 -19.29
C SER A 105 -14.87 -8.80 -19.77
N ALA A 106 -13.96 -9.79 -19.77
CA ALA A 106 -12.61 -9.60 -20.34
C ALA A 106 -12.64 -9.27 -21.85
N THR A 107 -13.67 -9.74 -22.56
CA THR A 107 -13.86 -9.54 -24.01
C THR A 107 -14.16 -8.10 -24.41
N GLY A 108 -14.70 -7.28 -23.49
CA GLY A 108 -15.19 -5.95 -23.83
C GLY A 108 -14.17 -4.81 -23.69
N LEU A 109 -12.93 -5.08 -23.25
CA LEU A 109 -11.95 -4.04 -22.86
C LEU A 109 -12.57 -3.00 -21.91
N GLU A 110 -13.47 -3.46 -21.05
CA GLU A 110 -14.35 -2.60 -20.27
C GLU A 110 -13.51 -1.83 -19.24
N LYS A 111 -13.80 -0.53 -19.15
CA LYS A 111 -13.28 0.33 -18.07
C LYS A 111 -14.21 0.14 -16.88
N MET A 112 -13.67 0.02 -15.68
CA MET A 112 -14.50 0.17 -14.49
C MET A 112 -14.96 1.62 -14.42
N ARG A 113 -16.27 1.84 -14.56
CA ARG A 113 -16.88 3.16 -14.43
C ARG A 113 -17.77 3.26 -13.18
N PHE A 114 -18.40 2.17 -12.77
CA PHE A 114 -19.35 2.12 -11.66
C PHE A 114 -18.70 1.66 -10.35
N VAL A 115 -17.82 2.50 -9.80
CA VAL A 115 -17.05 2.15 -8.58
C VAL A 115 -17.96 1.91 -7.37
N TYR A 116 -19.01 2.71 -7.20
CA TYR A 116 -20.00 2.53 -6.13
C TYR A 116 -20.66 1.14 -6.19
N ASP A 117 -21.11 0.71 -7.37
CA ASP A 117 -21.81 -0.56 -7.55
C ASP A 117 -20.89 -1.75 -7.21
N CYS A 118 -19.61 -1.66 -7.56
CA CYS A 118 -18.61 -2.63 -7.13
C CYS A 118 -18.48 -2.66 -5.60
N LEU A 119 -18.29 -1.51 -4.93
CA LEU A 119 -18.20 -1.47 -3.45
C LEU A 119 -19.47 -2.02 -2.78
N GLU A 120 -20.64 -1.74 -3.35
CA GLU A 120 -21.91 -2.31 -2.88
C GLU A 120 -21.92 -3.85 -3.01
N TYR A 121 -21.48 -4.38 -4.15
CA TYR A 121 -21.33 -5.82 -4.34
C TYR A 121 -20.33 -6.43 -3.36
N LEU A 122 -19.14 -5.84 -3.21
CA LEU A 122 -18.09 -6.31 -2.29
C LEU A 122 -18.49 -6.26 -0.82
N SER A 123 -19.45 -5.40 -0.44
CA SER A 123 -19.93 -5.28 0.93
C SER A 123 -21.20 -6.08 1.22
N LYS A 124 -22.11 -6.26 0.24
CA LYS A 124 -23.42 -6.88 0.44
C LYS A 124 -23.55 -8.29 -0.17
N LYS A 125 -22.62 -8.73 -1.00
CA LYS A 125 -22.69 -10.00 -1.75
C LYS A 125 -21.49 -10.91 -1.49
N GLU A 126 -20.93 -10.86 -0.28
CA GLU A 126 -19.79 -11.71 0.10
C GLU A 126 -20.03 -13.19 -0.17
N ASP A 127 -21.22 -13.71 0.15
CA ASP A 127 -21.55 -15.14 -0.05
C ASP A 127 -21.64 -15.54 -1.53
N ASP A 128 -21.67 -14.57 -2.45
CA ASP A 128 -21.61 -14.86 -3.89
C ASP A 128 -20.19 -15.21 -4.33
N TYR A 129 -19.18 -14.47 -3.83
CA TYR A 129 -17.78 -14.64 -4.27
C TYR A 129 -16.86 -15.27 -3.23
N LEU A 130 -17.27 -15.41 -1.97
CA LEU A 130 -16.54 -16.15 -0.95
C LEU A 130 -17.18 -17.51 -0.73
N PHE A 131 -16.37 -18.56 -0.69
CA PHE A 131 -16.86 -19.92 -0.49
C PHE A 131 -15.86 -20.78 0.27
N LEU A 132 -16.38 -21.83 0.91
CA LEU A 132 -15.56 -22.89 1.47
C LEU A 132 -15.37 -23.98 0.40
N PRO A 133 -14.14 -24.40 0.09
CA PRO A 133 -13.91 -25.47 -0.85
C PRO A 133 -14.46 -26.78 -0.27
N SER A 134 -15.24 -27.52 -1.08
CA SER A 134 -15.77 -28.83 -0.71
C SER A 134 -14.66 -29.89 -0.61
N ASP A 135 -13.62 -29.72 -1.42
CA ASP A 135 -12.51 -30.67 -1.56
C ASP A 135 -11.19 -29.96 -1.26
N SER A 136 -10.29 -30.62 -0.54
CA SER A 136 -8.92 -30.15 -0.26
C SER A 136 -8.83 -28.77 0.42
N PRO A 137 -9.42 -28.57 1.62
CA PRO A 137 -9.22 -27.34 2.38
C PRO A 137 -7.75 -27.13 2.74
N ALA A 138 -7.28 -25.88 2.70
CA ALA A 138 -5.89 -25.54 2.93
C ALA A 138 -5.40 -25.90 4.35
N SER A 139 -6.28 -25.89 5.34
CA SER A 139 -6.01 -26.35 6.71
C SER A 139 -5.63 -27.83 6.79
N LYS A 140 -5.98 -28.64 5.78
CA LYS A 140 -5.68 -30.07 5.70
C LYS A 140 -4.64 -30.42 4.63
N SER A 141 -4.04 -29.43 3.96
CA SER A 141 -3.06 -29.71 2.91
C SER A 141 -1.72 -30.24 3.45
N ASP A 142 -1.41 -29.94 4.71
CA ASP A 142 -0.21 -30.42 5.40
C ASP A 142 -0.60 -30.99 6.78
N PRO A 143 -0.24 -32.24 7.12
CA PRO A 143 -0.53 -32.85 8.43
C PRO A 143 0.12 -32.13 9.62
N SER A 144 1.10 -31.26 9.40
CA SER A 144 1.75 -30.47 10.46
C SER A 144 0.92 -29.28 10.93
N TYR A 145 -0.11 -28.88 10.19
CA TYR A 145 -1.00 -27.80 10.61
C TYR A 145 -1.88 -28.22 11.80
N PRO A 146 -2.07 -27.34 12.80
CA PRO A 146 -2.98 -27.61 13.91
C PRO A 146 -4.42 -27.66 13.41
N ALA A 147 -5.28 -28.38 14.13
CA ALA A 147 -6.71 -28.38 13.84
C ALA A 147 -7.32 -27.00 14.11
N VAL A 148 -8.27 -26.58 13.26
CA VAL A 148 -8.87 -25.22 13.27
C VAL A 148 -9.45 -24.85 14.63
N ASP A 149 -10.08 -25.80 15.31
CA ASP A 149 -10.73 -25.65 16.62
C ASP A 149 -9.76 -25.64 17.81
N THR A 150 -8.53 -26.12 17.61
CA THR A 150 -7.50 -26.24 18.67
C THR A 150 -6.31 -25.32 18.46
N ALA A 151 -6.25 -24.60 17.33
CA ALA A 151 -5.16 -23.68 17.01
C ALA A 151 -5.05 -22.60 18.08
N ALA A 152 -3.87 -22.47 18.69
CA ALA A 152 -3.67 -21.53 19.78
C ALA A 152 -3.84 -20.07 19.29
N PRO A 153 -4.64 -19.23 19.98
CA PRO A 153 -4.78 -17.83 19.62
C PRO A 153 -3.49 -17.05 19.88
N ALA A 154 -3.41 -15.84 19.33
CA ALA A 154 -2.32 -14.92 19.63
C ALA A 154 -2.35 -14.49 21.12
N SER A 155 -1.16 -14.30 21.69
CA SER A 155 -0.93 -13.77 23.04
C SER A 155 0.17 -12.70 23.02
N GLN A 156 0.45 -12.10 24.17
CA GLN A 156 1.48 -11.04 24.26
C GLN A 156 2.87 -11.51 23.80
N THR A 157 3.18 -12.80 23.97
CA THR A 157 4.51 -13.37 23.67
C THR A 157 4.51 -14.36 22.52
N ASN A 158 3.35 -14.76 22.00
CA ASN A 158 3.24 -15.71 20.91
C ASN A 158 2.24 -15.20 19.86
N ILE A 159 2.61 -15.25 18.58
CA ILE A 159 1.75 -14.83 17.46
C ILE A 159 0.51 -15.73 17.28
N GLY A 160 0.47 -16.90 17.92
CA GLY A 160 -0.57 -17.90 17.75
C GLY A 160 -0.21 -18.88 16.64
N GLN A 161 -1.09 -19.85 16.42
CA GLN A 161 -0.91 -20.88 15.40
C GLN A 161 -1.90 -20.69 14.25
N CYS A 162 -1.41 -20.80 13.01
CA CYS A 162 -2.27 -20.82 11.84
C CYS A 162 -2.70 -22.26 11.54
N PRO A 163 -4.00 -22.59 11.51
CA PRO A 163 -4.49 -23.86 11.02
C PRO A 163 -4.54 -23.85 9.47
N GLY A 164 -3.38 -23.76 8.84
CA GLY A 164 -3.22 -23.66 7.39
C GLY A 164 -1.93 -22.95 6.96
N PRO A 165 -1.75 -22.69 5.66
CA PRO A 165 -0.59 -21.96 5.18
C PRO A 165 -0.60 -20.52 5.67
N VAL A 166 0.57 -20.04 6.09
CA VAL A 166 0.82 -18.67 6.53
C VAL A 166 1.13 -17.81 5.30
N GLN A 167 0.43 -16.69 5.15
CA GLN A 167 0.58 -15.80 4.01
C GLN A 167 1.64 -14.72 4.25
N LEU A 168 2.51 -14.54 3.27
CA LEU A 168 3.55 -13.52 3.31
C LEU A 168 3.05 -12.21 2.70
N PHE A 169 3.24 -11.13 3.45
CA PHE A 169 3.02 -9.76 3.03
C PHE A 169 4.38 -9.08 2.89
N HIS A 170 4.60 -8.41 1.78
CA HIS A 170 5.84 -7.74 1.47
C HIS A 170 5.58 -6.26 1.23
N THR A 171 6.45 -5.41 1.74
CA THR A 171 6.51 -4.00 1.34
C THR A 171 7.97 -3.56 1.27
N TYR A 172 8.25 -2.50 0.51
CA TYR A 172 9.58 -1.94 0.37
C TYR A 172 9.62 -0.52 0.92
N TRP A 173 10.70 -0.18 1.62
CA TRP A 173 10.89 1.14 2.20
C TRP A 173 12.35 1.58 2.14
N THR A 174 12.54 2.88 1.99
CA THR A 174 13.85 3.53 2.11
C THR A 174 13.71 4.77 2.98
N GLY A 175 14.67 4.95 3.89
CA GLY A 175 14.68 6.05 4.86
C GLY A 175 14.12 5.70 6.24
N PRO A 176 13.95 6.72 7.11
CA PRO A 176 13.54 6.54 8.50
C PRO A 176 12.08 6.07 8.62
N SER A 177 11.70 5.62 9.81
CA SER A 177 10.29 5.35 10.10
C SER A 177 9.50 6.66 10.09
N THR A 178 8.34 6.64 9.43
CA THR A 178 7.45 7.80 9.36
C THR A 178 6.04 7.36 9.72
N TRP A 179 5.13 8.33 9.86
CA TRP A 179 3.71 8.04 10.12
C TRP A 179 3.07 7.09 9.11
N ARG A 180 3.65 6.95 7.91
CA ARG A 180 3.18 6.09 6.83
C ARG A 180 3.51 4.63 7.09
N VAL A 181 4.75 4.38 7.52
CA VAL A 181 5.17 3.06 8.02
C VAL A 181 4.29 2.66 9.19
N GLU A 182 4.02 3.61 10.11
CA GLU A 182 3.10 3.37 11.22
C GLU A 182 1.66 3.07 10.76
N LEU A 183 1.12 3.86 9.81
CA LEU A 183 -0.22 3.66 9.27
C LEU A 183 -0.37 2.30 8.60
N PHE A 184 0.58 1.93 7.73
CA PHE A 184 0.60 0.64 7.05
C PHE A 184 0.63 -0.52 8.04
N ILE A 185 1.58 -0.51 8.99
CA ILE A 185 1.73 -1.59 9.97
C ILE A 185 0.47 -1.73 10.83
N LYS A 186 -0.07 -0.63 11.34
CA LYS A 186 -1.26 -0.69 12.20
C LYS A 186 -2.52 -1.09 11.42
N ALA A 187 -2.66 -0.68 10.15
CA ALA A 187 -3.73 -1.15 9.29
C ALA A 187 -3.63 -2.67 9.03
N TYR A 188 -2.42 -3.18 8.80
CA TYR A 188 -2.15 -4.62 8.70
C TYR A 188 -2.57 -5.36 10.00
N LEU A 189 -2.15 -4.85 11.17
CA LEU A 189 -2.50 -5.44 12.47
C LEU A 189 -4.02 -5.43 12.74
N TYR A 190 -4.70 -4.37 12.32
CA TYR A 190 -6.14 -4.19 12.52
C TYR A 190 -6.96 -5.17 11.67
N THR A 191 -6.49 -5.51 10.47
CA THR A 191 -7.30 -6.19 9.45
C THR A 191 -6.96 -7.67 9.22
N GLN A 192 -5.68 -8.04 9.28
CA GLN A 192 -5.25 -9.38 8.86
C GLN A 192 -5.45 -10.44 9.95
N ASN A 193 -5.56 -11.71 9.54
CA ASN A 193 -5.55 -12.84 10.45
C ASN A 193 -4.09 -13.14 10.89
N LEU A 194 -3.66 -12.51 11.98
CA LEU A 194 -2.24 -12.45 12.39
C LEU A 194 -1.55 -13.80 12.62
N PRO A 195 -2.18 -14.80 13.26
CA PRO A 195 -1.59 -16.15 13.30
C PRO A 195 -1.22 -16.67 11.91
N CYS A 196 -2.01 -16.32 10.90
CA CYS A 196 -1.93 -16.76 9.51
C CYS A 196 -1.27 -15.77 8.54
N SER A 197 -0.63 -14.70 9.02
CA SER A 197 0.05 -13.73 8.16
C SER A 197 1.41 -13.29 8.73
N ARG A 198 2.38 -12.97 7.87
CA ARG A 198 3.69 -12.42 8.28
C ARG A 198 4.03 -11.22 7.41
N LEU A 199 4.43 -10.12 8.05
CA LEU A 199 4.82 -8.90 7.33
C LEU A 199 6.34 -8.82 7.21
N TRP A 200 6.83 -8.75 5.98
CA TRP A 200 8.24 -8.51 5.67
C TRP A 200 8.41 -7.10 5.11
N ILE A 201 9.23 -6.30 5.78
CA ILE A 201 9.58 -4.94 5.35
C ILE A 201 10.99 -5.00 4.79
N TRP A 202 11.10 -4.83 3.47
CA TRP A 202 12.36 -4.80 2.75
C TRP A 202 12.95 -3.39 2.79
N LEU A 203 14.14 -3.26 3.36
CA LEU A 203 14.83 -2.00 3.60
C LEU A 203 16.02 -1.84 2.65
N ASP A 204 16.06 -0.73 1.91
CA ASP A 204 17.07 -0.43 0.90
C ASP A 204 18.51 -0.42 1.46
N SER A 205 19.18 -1.56 1.33
CA SER A 205 20.55 -1.75 1.82
C SER A 205 21.61 -1.48 0.76
N ASP A 206 21.24 -1.41 -0.51
CA ASP A 206 22.13 -0.94 -1.58
C ASP A 206 22.49 0.54 -1.39
N THR A 207 21.49 1.37 -1.05
CA THR A 207 21.73 2.81 -0.75
C THR A 207 22.20 3.04 0.68
N ASN A 208 21.70 2.26 1.65
CA ASN A 208 22.08 2.35 3.05
C ASN A 208 22.44 0.98 3.64
N PRO A 209 23.72 0.56 3.64
CA PRO A 209 24.13 -0.76 4.13
C PRO A 209 23.73 -1.09 5.57
N THR A 210 23.42 -0.09 6.40
CA THR A 210 22.95 -0.25 7.78
C THR A 210 21.44 -0.12 7.93
N ALA A 211 20.65 -0.08 6.85
CA ALA A 211 19.22 0.23 6.88
C ALA A 211 18.40 -0.58 7.90
N VAL A 212 18.67 -1.88 8.02
CA VAL A 212 18.01 -2.73 9.03
C VAL A 212 18.41 -2.32 10.46
N ALA A 213 19.70 -2.11 10.70
CA ALA A 213 20.20 -1.69 12.02
C ALA A 213 19.69 -0.29 12.40
N ASP A 214 19.60 0.61 11.41
CA ASP A 214 19.09 1.97 11.59
C ASP A 214 17.59 1.95 11.91
N MET A 215 16.80 1.14 11.20
CA MET A 215 15.36 0.96 11.48
C MET A 215 15.13 0.37 12.87
N MET A 216 15.96 -0.58 13.32
CA MET A 216 15.88 -1.14 14.68
C MET A 216 16.19 -0.12 15.77
N GLN A 217 16.94 0.96 15.46
CA GLN A 217 17.28 2.05 16.37
C GLN A 217 16.40 3.29 16.18
N ASP A 218 15.53 3.30 15.16
CA ASP A 218 14.69 4.41 14.81
C ASP A 218 13.63 4.65 15.90
N LYS A 219 13.54 5.90 16.38
CA LYS A 219 12.61 6.27 17.47
C LYS A 219 11.14 6.12 17.07
N GLY A 220 10.80 6.35 15.82
CA GLY A 220 9.46 6.14 15.28
C GLY A 220 9.12 4.67 15.17
N PHE A 221 10.10 3.82 14.82
CA PHE A 221 9.92 2.36 14.72
C PHE A 221 9.97 1.62 16.06
N ALA A 222 10.60 2.20 17.10
CA ALA A 222 10.76 1.58 18.42
C ALA A 222 9.46 0.96 18.99
N ARG A 223 8.30 1.55 18.66
CA ARG A 223 6.97 1.07 19.06
C ARG A 223 6.58 -0.31 18.51
N PHE A 224 7.27 -0.77 17.46
CA PHE A 224 7.00 -2.04 16.79
C PHE A 224 8.04 -3.12 17.09
N LEU A 225 9.09 -2.82 17.85
CA LEU A 225 10.11 -3.81 18.24
C LEU A 225 9.51 -5.04 18.95
N PRO A 226 8.50 -4.94 19.83
CA PRO A 226 7.85 -6.12 20.40
C PRO A 226 7.25 -7.07 19.34
N LEU A 227 6.79 -6.54 18.21
CA LEU A 227 6.25 -7.32 17.09
C LEU A 227 7.35 -7.95 16.23
N VAL A 228 8.53 -7.33 16.18
CA VAL A 228 9.72 -7.93 15.56
C VAL A 228 10.22 -9.10 16.42
N GLU A 229 10.30 -8.90 17.74
CA GLU A 229 10.70 -9.94 18.70
C GLU A 229 9.74 -11.13 18.73
N ARG A 230 8.43 -10.87 18.66
CA ARG A 230 7.38 -11.91 18.61
C ARG A 230 7.30 -12.62 17.25
N GLY A 231 7.79 -11.99 16.18
CA GLY A 231 7.86 -12.56 14.83
C GLY A 231 6.71 -12.20 13.89
N ASP A 232 5.90 -11.19 14.22
CA ASP A 232 4.87 -10.64 13.31
C ASP A 232 5.49 -9.89 12.13
N ILE A 233 6.56 -9.15 12.42
CA ILE A 233 7.27 -8.28 11.48
C ILE A 233 8.70 -8.82 11.31
N THR A 234 9.14 -8.97 10.07
CA THR A 234 10.53 -9.26 9.75
C THR A 234 11.12 -8.12 8.93
N LEU A 235 12.14 -7.45 9.46
CA LEU A 235 12.94 -6.51 8.68
C LEU A 235 13.93 -7.29 7.83
N LYS A 236 13.95 -7.02 6.52
CA LYS A 236 14.83 -7.67 5.55
C LYS A 236 15.72 -6.62 4.89
N ALA A 237 17.00 -6.91 4.76
CA ALA A 237 17.89 -6.11 3.93
C ALA A 237 17.60 -6.38 2.45
N TRP A 238 17.26 -5.34 1.69
CA TRP A 238 17.20 -5.42 0.24
C TRP A 238 18.56 -5.06 -0.34
N ASN A 239 19.20 -6.02 -0.98
CA ASN A 239 20.31 -5.79 -1.88
C ASN A 239 19.91 -6.38 -3.23
N PHE A 240 20.07 -5.61 -4.31
CA PHE A 240 19.69 -6.07 -5.64
C PHE A 240 20.49 -7.35 -5.97
N PRO A 241 19.81 -8.49 -6.22
CA PRO A 241 20.53 -9.73 -6.43
C PRO A 241 21.30 -9.66 -7.75
N THR A 242 22.53 -10.19 -7.78
CA THR A 242 23.28 -10.35 -9.03
C THR A 242 22.72 -11.47 -9.89
N ARG A 243 22.09 -12.47 -9.28
CA ARG A 243 21.35 -13.53 -9.96
C ARG A 243 20.28 -14.13 -9.06
N ILE A 244 19.26 -14.72 -9.68
CA ILE A 244 18.25 -15.54 -8.99
C ILE A 244 18.07 -16.88 -9.72
N PRO A 245 17.75 -17.96 -8.98
CA PRO A 245 17.49 -19.26 -9.60
C PRO A 245 16.15 -19.24 -10.35
N LEU A 246 16.08 -20.04 -11.41
CA LEU A 246 14.83 -20.38 -12.10
C LEU A 246 14.40 -21.82 -11.76
N PRO A 247 13.10 -22.13 -11.79
CA PRO A 247 12.64 -23.52 -11.71
C PRO A 247 13.24 -24.32 -12.86
N LYS A 248 13.72 -25.53 -12.57
CA LYS A 248 14.32 -26.41 -13.58
C LYS A 248 13.33 -26.71 -14.71
N GLY A 249 13.77 -26.57 -15.96
CA GLY A 249 12.95 -26.77 -17.15
C GLY A 249 12.16 -25.53 -17.60
N THR A 250 12.28 -24.40 -16.89
CA THR A 250 11.67 -23.13 -17.29
C THR A 250 12.23 -22.66 -18.63
N VAL A 251 13.54 -22.79 -18.81
CA VAL A 251 14.20 -22.38 -20.04
C VAL A 251 13.81 -23.30 -21.21
N ALA A 252 13.74 -24.62 -20.97
CA ALA A 252 13.37 -25.57 -22.01
C ALA A 252 11.88 -25.49 -22.42
N SER A 253 11.00 -25.05 -21.52
CA SER A 253 9.56 -24.88 -21.79
C SER A 253 9.24 -23.56 -22.49
N ASP A 254 10.17 -22.60 -22.48
CA ASP A 254 9.98 -21.32 -23.15
C ASP A 254 10.26 -21.44 -24.66
N PRO A 255 9.32 -21.04 -25.54
CA PRO A 255 9.49 -21.13 -26.99
C PRO A 255 10.73 -20.39 -27.52
N LEU A 256 11.09 -19.25 -26.93
CA LEU A 256 12.25 -18.47 -27.36
C LEU A 256 13.55 -19.21 -27.06
N TYR A 257 13.70 -19.67 -25.81
CA TYR A 257 14.94 -20.31 -25.37
C TYR A 257 15.07 -21.74 -25.89
N SER A 258 13.98 -22.50 -26.01
CA SER A 258 13.99 -23.82 -26.62
C SER A 258 14.50 -23.78 -28.08
N GLN A 259 14.12 -22.76 -28.86
CA GLN A 259 14.65 -22.56 -30.21
C GLN A 259 16.14 -22.22 -30.19
N ILE A 260 16.61 -21.40 -29.25
CA ILE A 260 18.04 -21.08 -29.08
C ILE A 260 18.84 -22.35 -28.74
N LEU A 261 18.35 -23.16 -27.80
CA LEU A 261 18.97 -24.42 -27.39
C LEU A 261 19.05 -25.41 -28.55
N ALA A 262 17.97 -25.58 -29.32
CA ALA A 262 17.95 -26.44 -30.50
C ALA A 262 18.98 -25.99 -31.56
N ASN A 263 19.05 -24.68 -31.84
CA ASN A 263 20.02 -24.11 -32.77
C ASN A 263 21.47 -24.28 -32.29
N ARG A 264 21.73 -24.22 -30.98
CA ARG A 264 23.06 -24.45 -30.40
C ARG A 264 23.44 -25.92 -30.44
N ALA A 265 22.52 -26.81 -30.09
CA ALA A 265 22.74 -28.26 -30.16
C ALA A 265 23.10 -28.72 -31.58
N LEU A 266 22.49 -28.14 -32.61
CA LEU A 266 22.86 -28.39 -34.02
C LEU A 266 24.28 -27.91 -34.37
N LYS A 267 24.75 -26.82 -33.74
CA LYS A 267 26.10 -26.27 -33.96
C LYS A 267 27.19 -27.01 -33.18
N SER A 268 26.86 -27.60 -32.03
CA SER A 268 27.80 -28.37 -31.20
C SER A 268 27.81 -29.87 -31.50
N ALA A 269 26.98 -30.34 -32.44
CA ALA A 269 26.96 -31.73 -32.89
C ALA A 269 28.33 -32.14 -33.48
N GLY A 270 29.20 -32.70 -32.63
CA GLY A 270 30.54 -33.16 -32.98
C GLY A 270 31.69 -32.59 -32.14
N SER A 271 31.44 -31.68 -31.20
CA SER A 271 32.49 -31.19 -30.28
C SER A 271 32.52 -31.95 -28.96
N THR A 272 33.71 -32.36 -28.51
CA THR A 272 33.97 -32.98 -27.20
C THR A 272 34.38 -31.94 -26.15
N GLU A 273 33.83 -30.72 -26.22
CA GLU A 273 34.13 -29.69 -25.22
C GLU A 273 33.41 -29.98 -23.89
N GLU A 274 34.07 -29.66 -22.78
CA GLU A 274 33.47 -29.67 -21.45
C GLU A 274 32.26 -28.73 -21.39
N LYS A 275 31.21 -29.13 -20.64
CA LYS A 275 30.02 -28.30 -20.41
C LYS A 275 30.42 -27.01 -19.70
N LYS A 276 30.37 -25.89 -20.41
CA LYS A 276 30.56 -24.53 -19.88
C LYS A 276 29.20 -23.93 -19.48
N ILE A 277 29.22 -22.78 -18.82
CA ILE A 277 28.02 -21.98 -18.59
C ILE A 277 27.45 -21.58 -19.97
N GLU A 278 26.19 -21.92 -20.22
CA GLU A 278 25.49 -21.54 -21.44
C GLU A 278 24.71 -20.25 -21.22
N ASP A 279 25.26 -19.11 -21.65
CA ASP A 279 24.55 -17.84 -21.68
C ASP A 279 23.63 -17.81 -22.90
N LEU A 280 22.31 -17.82 -22.68
CA LEU A 280 21.29 -17.84 -23.72
C LEU A 280 20.86 -16.45 -24.20
N GLY A 281 21.42 -15.38 -23.62
CA GLY A 281 20.99 -14.00 -23.82
C GLY A 281 19.88 -13.59 -22.86
N ASP A 282 19.62 -12.28 -22.82
CA ASP A 282 18.60 -11.66 -21.95
C ASP A 282 18.80 -11.98 -20.45
N GLY A 283 20.04 -12.21 -20.03
CA GLY A 283 20.40 -12.56 -18.66
C GLY A 283 20.10 -14.02 -18.28
N VAL A 284 19.61 -14.87 -19.18
CA VAL A 284 19.31 -16.27 -18.86
C VAL A 284 20.54 -17.14 -19.08
N ILE A 285 20.97 -17.84 -18.03
CA ILE A 285 22.14 -18.71 -18.06
C ILE A 285 21.80 -20.13 -17.55
N ILE A 286 22.42 -21.14 -18.16
CA ILE A 286 22.38 -22.53 -17.68
C ILE A 286 23.78 -22.92 -17.20
N HIS A 287 23.90 -23.36 -15.96
CA HIS A 287 25.16 -23.85 -15.41
C HIS A 287 25.43 -25.32 -15.83
N PRO A 288 26.69 -25.79 -15.76
CA PRO A 288 27.05 -27.17 -16.14
C PRO A 288 26.31 -28.27 -15.37
N ASP A 289 25.86 -27.97 -14.14
CA ASP A 289 25.05 -28.85 -13.30
C ASP A 289 23.56 -28.91 -13.72
N GLY A 290 23.17 -28.13 -14.74
CA GLY A 290 21.81 -28.03 -15.25
C GLY A 290 20.91 -27.09 -14.45
N SER A 291 21.46 -26.31 -13.51
CA SER A 291 20.71 -25.25 -12.84
C SER A 291 20.52 -24.05 -13.78
N GLU A 292 19.30 -23.50 -13.77
CA GLU A 292 18.89 -22.37 -14.60
C GLU A 292 18.85 -21.11 -13.74
N TRP A 293 19.35 -19.99 -14.26
CA TRP A 293 19.43 -18.73 -13.53
C TRP A 293 19.08 -17.55 -14.42
N ILE A 294 18.60 -16.47 -13.78
CA ILE A 294 18.58 -15.13 -14.36
C ILE A 294 19.69 -14.33 -13.69
N GLU A 295 20.61 -13.80 -14.49
CA GLU A 295 21.65 -12.87 -14.10
C GLU A 295 21.20 -11.43 -14.40
N PHE A 296 21.43 -10.54 -13.44
CA PHE A 296 21.11 -9.13 -13.53
C PHE A 296 22.38 -8.35 -13.84
N SER A 297 22.44 -7.70 -15.01
CA SER A 297 23.62 -6.93 -15.39
C SER A 297 23.62 -5.54 -14.74
N GLU A 298 24.71 -5.20 -14.03
CA GLU A 298 24.82 -3.93 -13.28
C GLU A 298 24.67 -2.68 -14.14
N ARG A 299 24.99 -2.77 -15.45
CA ARG A 299 24.96 -1.64 -16.38
C ARG A 299 23.56 -1.07 -16.64
N GLN A 300 22.52 -1.76 -16.18
CA GLN A 300 21.12 -1.44 -16.43
C GLN A 300 20.36 -1.04 -15.16
N MET A 301 21.00 -1.03 -13.99
CA MET A 301 20.33 -0.72 -12.73
C MET A 301 20.00 0.77 -12.60
N THR A 302 18.82 1.04 -12.06
CA THR A 302 18.35 2.38 -11.68
C THR A 302 18.36 2.50 -10.15
N PHE A 303 18.78 3.65 -9.66
CA PHE A 303 18.85 3.95 -8.22
C PHE A 303 17.69 4.84 -7.75
N LEU A 304 16.69 5.07 -8.60
CA LEU A 304 15.48 5.80 -8.20
C LEU A 304 14.61 4.88 -7.34
N PRO A 305 14.27 5.24 -6.08
CA PRO A 305 13.55 4.36 -5.17
C PRO A 305 12.26 3.77 -5.73
N VAL A 306 11.51 4.54 -6.54
CA VAL A 306 10.28 4.09 -7.20
C VAL A 306 10.58 2.95 -8.19
N ALA A 307 11.63 3.09 -9.01
CA ALA A 307 11.98 2.06 -9.96
C ALA A 307 12.65 0.85 -9.30
N VAL A 308 13.31 1.04 -8.16
CA VAL A 308 13.80 -0.06 -7.32
C VAL A 308 12.62 -0.85 -6.75
N SER A 309 11.57 -0.18 -6.24
CA SER A 309 10.39 -0.86 -5.70
C SER A 309 9.62 -1.66 -6.76
N ASP A 310 9.61 -1.21 -8.02
CA ASP A 310 9.13 -1.98 -9.16
C ASP A 310 9.90 -3.28 -9.35
N ALA A 311 11.23 -3.28 -9.24
CA ALA A 311 12.00 -4.52 -9.34
C ALA A 311 11.81 -5.42 -8.11
N VAL A 312 11.81 -4.82 -6.91
CA VAL A 312 11.65 -5.53 -5.63
C VAL A 312 10.39 -6.39 -5.68
N ARG A 313 9.22 -5.84 -6.03
CA ARG A 313 7.95 -6.57 -5.97
C ARG A 313 7.96 -7.84 -6.83
N PHE A 314 8.46 -7.80 -8.06
CA PHE A 314 8.51 -9.01 -8.91
C PHE A 314 9.54 -10.02 -8.42
N ILE A 315 10.71 -9.57 -7.97
CA ILE A 315 11.78 -10.45 -7.51
C ILE A 315 11.42 -11.12 -6.18
N VAL A 316 10.94 -10.37 -5.19
CA VAL A 316 10.60 -10.94 -3.87
C VAL A 316 9.44 -11.91 -3.95
N LEU A 317 8.44 -11.61 -4.79
CA LEU A 317 7.31 -12.50 -5.00
C LEU A 317 7.70 -13.74 -5.80
N HIS A 318 8.60 -13.62 -6.78
CA HIS A 318 9.14 -14.81 -7.44
C HIS A 318 9.88 -15.73 -6.46
N LEU A 319 10.66 -15.16 -5.54
CA LEU A 319 11.44 -15.93 -4.58
C LEU A 319 10.61 -16.51 -3.43
N ASN A 320 9.61 -15.77 -2.93
CA ASN A 320 8.92 -16.08 -1.67
C ASN A 320 7.41 -16.25 -1.80
N GLY A 321 6.82 -15.83 -2.92
CA GLY A 321 5.36 -15.83 -3.11
C GLY A 321 4.67 -14.75 -2.26
N GLY A 322 3.38 -14.92 -2.01
CA GLY A 322 2.61 -14.00 -1.16
C GLY A 322 2.11 -12.76 -1.92
N VAL A 323 2.03 -11.63 -1.22
CA VAL A 323 1.55 -10.34 -1.78
C VAL A 323 2.51 -9.21 -1.46
N TYR A 324 2.75 -8.37 -2.45
CA TYR A 324 3.43 -7.09 -2.32
C TYR A 324 2.40 -5.97 -2.24
N LEU A 325 2.66 -5.03 -1.34
CA LEU A 325 1.87 -3.83 -1.12
C LEU A 325 2.81 -2.61 -1.10
N ASP A 326 2.50 -1.58 -1.88
CA ASP A 326 3.13 -0.27 -1.73
C ASP A 326 2.96 0.25 -0.29
N MET A 327 3.98 0.94 0.24
CA MET A 327 3.97 1.40 1.65
C MET A 327 2.86 2.41 1.95
N ASP A 328 2.34 3.11 0.94
CA ASP A 328 1.27 4.08 1.09
C ASP A 328 -0.13 3.48 0.87
N ILE A 329 -0.26 2.18 1.12
CA ILE A 329 -1.53 1.46 1.21
C ILE A 329 -2.01 1.40 2.66
N MET A 330 -3.29 1.69 2.87
CA MET A 330 -4.01 1.37 4.10
C MET A 330 -4.90 0.15 3.86
N LEU A 331 -4.60 -0.97 4.51
CA LEU A 331 -5.43 -2.18 4.44
C LEU A 331 -6.76 -1.96 5.17
N LEU A 332 -7.85 -2.42 4.54
CA LEU A 332 -9.22 -2.28 5.02
C LEU A 332 -9.89 -3.62 5.32
N ARG A 333 -9.36 -4.74 4.81
CA ARG A 333 -9.99 -6.06 4.91
C ARG A 333 -8.97 -7.19 4.93
N ASP A 334 -9.40 -8.36 5.36
CA ASP A 334 -8.59 -9.59 5.37
C ASP A 334 -8.33 -10.03 3.94
N MET A 335 -7.05 -10.08 3.55
CA MET A 335 -6.66 -10.54 2.22
C MET A 335 -6.59 -12.06 2.11
N ARG A 336 -6.67 -12.81 3.21
CA ARG A 336 -6.51 -14.27 3.19
C ARG A 336 -7.38 -14.98 2.15
N PRO A 337 -8.67 -14.65 1.96
CA PRO A 337 -9.48 -15.33 0.95
C PRO A 337 -8.99 -15.14 -0.48
N LEU A 338 -8.32 -14.02 -0.78
CA LEU A 338 -7.66 -13.82 -2.07
C LEU A 338 -6.40 -14.70 -2.12
N LEU A 339 -5.53 -14.59 -1.11
CA LEU A 339 -4.20 -15.21 -1.10
C LEU A 339 -4.21 -16.74 -0.95
N LEU A 340 -5.27 -17.33 -0.40
CA LEU A 340 -5.36 -18.77 -0.15
C LEU A 340 -5.68 -19.59 -1.40
N THR A 341 -6.11 -18.93 -2.48
CA THR A 341 -6.36 -19.57 -3.77
C THR A 341 -5.07 -20.24 -4.27
N PRO A 342 -5.07 -21.52 -4.71
CA PRO A 342 -3.85 -22.23 -5.11
C PRO A 342 -2.99 -21.45 -6.13
N ASP A 343 -3.64 -20.81 -7.11
CA ASP A 343 -3.00 -19.96 -8.12
C ASP A 343 -3.36 -18.49 -7.88
N HIS A 344 -3.04 -17.96 -6.69
CA HIS A 344 -3.36 -16.59 -6.28
C HIS A 344 -2.56 -15.49 -7.01
N ASN A 345 -2.39 -15.61 -8.33
CA ASN A 345 -1.76 -14.60 -9.17
C ASN A 345 -2.77 -13.49 -9.49
N PHE A 346 -2.58 -12.32 -8.91
CA PHE A 346 -3.39 -11.15 -9.24
C PHE A 346 -2.61 -9.84 -9.11
N ALA A 347 -3.08 -8.81 -9.80
CA ALA A 347 -2.60 -7.45 -9.62
C ALA A 347 -3.73 -6.43 -9.65
N GLU A 348 -3.48 -5.28 -9.02
CA GLU A 348 -4.29 -4.10 -9.23
C GLU A 348 -4.08 -3.52 -10.64
N ARG A 349 -5.18 -3.18 -11.30
CA ARG A 349 -5.22 -2.50 -12.59
C ARG A 349 -5.53 -1.00 -12.44
N TRP A 350 -4.98 -0.16 -13.31
CA TRP A 350 -5.41 1.24 -13.40
C TRP A 350 -6.76 1.37 -14.13
N ALA A 351 -7.85 1.34 -13.37
CA ALA A 351 -9.23 1.20 -13.83
C ALA A 351 -9.64 2.03 -15.06
N VAL A 352 -9.22 3.29 -15.14
CA VAL A 352 -9.64 4.23 -16.22
C VAL A 352 -8.99 3.95 -17.57
N HIS A 353 -7.93 3.15 -17.59
CA HIS A 353 -7.25 2.75 -18.80
C HIS A 353 -7.98 1.58 -19.43
N SER A 354 -8.14 1.60 -20.76
CA SER A 354 -8.85 0.52 -21.48
C SER A 354 -7.93 -0.64 -21.85
N HIS A 355 -6.61 -0.43 -21.85
CA HIS A 355 -5.70 -1.49 -22.27
C HIS A 355 -5.58 -2.53 -21.15
N PRO A 356 -5.74 -3.84 -21.42
CA PRO A 356 -5.69 -4.87 -20.37
C PRO A 356 -4.31 -5.03 -19.74
N GLY A 357 -3.27 -4.59 -20.45
CA GLY A 357 -1.88 -4.52 -20.02
C GLY A 357 -1.48 -3.31 -19.15
N ASP A 358 -2.41 -2.41 -18.79
CA ASP A 358 -2.08 -1.20 -17.99
C ASP A 358 -2.19 -1.50 -16.48
N PHE A 359 -1.07 -2.01 -15.93
CA PHE A 359 -0.99 -2.50 -14.55
C PHE A 359 -0.61 -1.37 -13.57
N ASN A 360 -1.13 -1.39 -12.33
CA ASN A 360 -0.59 -0.60 -11.21
C ASN A 360 0.47 -1.40 -10.46
N THR A 361 0.13 -2.62 -10.06
CA THR A 361 0.94 -3.49 -9.18
C THR A 361 1.29 -2.93 -7.80
N ALA A 362 0.72 -1.79 -7.37
CA ALA A 362 0.79 -1.35 -5.98
C ALA A 362 0.25 -2.44 -5.03
N VAL A 363 -0.74 -3.21 -5.50
CA VAL A 363 -1.05 -4.56 -4.98
C VAL A 363 -0.69 -5.59 -6.05
N LEU A 364 0.21 -6.52 -5.73
CA LEU A 364 0.61 -7.62 -6.62
C LEU A 364 0.78 -8.90 -5.81
N SER A 365 0.17 -9.99 -6.25
CA SER A 365 0.37 -11.31 -5.67
C SER A 365 0.81 -12.28 -6.75
N LEU A 366 1.82 -13.09 -6.45
CA LEU A 366 2.31 -14.14 -7.34
C LEU A 366 2.65 -15.39 -6.52
N ASN A 367 2.48 -16.55 -7.12
CA ASN A 367 3.06 -17.78 -6.59
C ASN A 367 4.59 -17.74 -6.73
N ALA A 368 5.28 -18.16 -5.68
CA ALA A 368 6.73 -18.36 -5.68
C ALA A 368 7.12 -19.37 -6.76
N ASN A 369 8.25 -19.15 -7.42
CA ASN A 369 8.89 -20.12 -8.31
C ASN A 369 7.94 -20.75 -9.34
N SER A 370 7.02 -19.93 -9.88
CA SER A 370 5.97 -20.37 -10.82
C SER A 370 6.32 -19.98 -12.26
N SER A 371 5.69 -20.64 -13.22
CA SER A 371 5.85 -20.30 -14.65
C SER A 371 5.59 -18.82 -14.92
N LEU A 372 4.56 -18.25 -14.28
CA LEU A 372 4.20 -16.84 -14.44
C LEU A 372 5.23 -15.93 -13.76
N SER A 373 5.60 -16.17 -12.50
CA SER A 373 6.55 -15.29 -11.81
C SER A 373 7.94 -15.32 -12.48
N SER A 374 8.41 -16.48 -12.92
CA SER A 374 9.64 -16.60 -13.73
C SER A 374 9.56 -15.85 -15.06
N TYR A 375 8.41 -15.88 -15.73
CA TYR A 375 8.22 -15.14 -16.97
C TYR A 375 8.23 -13.62 -16.77
N LEU A 376 7.54 -13.12 -15.75
CA LEU A 376 7.50 -11.70 -15.45
C LEU A 376 8.89 -11.17 -15.09
N VAL A 377 9.67 -11.92 -14.30
CA VAL A 377 11.05 -11.50 -13.96
C VAL A 377 11.98 -11.54 -15.17
N ARG A 378 11.95 -12.61 -15.98
CA ARG A 378 12.73 -12.68 -17.23
C ARG A 378 12.37 -11.54 -18.19
N GLY A 379 11.08 -11.22 -18.26
CA GLY A 379 10.57 -10.09 -19.04
C GLY A 379 11.22 -8.76 -18.65
N GLY A 380 11.21 -8.44 -17.36
CA GLY A 380 11.86 -7.22 -16.84
C GLY A 380 13.35 -7.17 -17.20
N VAL A 381 14.07 -8.30 -17.08
CA VAL A 381 15.50 -8.38 -17.44
C VAL A 381 15.73 -8.22 -18.94
N ARG A 382 14.95 -8.91 -19.78
CA ARG A 382 14.99 -8.79 -21.24
C ARG A 382 14.77 -7.35 -21.73
N MET A 383 14.00 -6.56 -20.98
CA MET A 383 13.72 -5.15 -21.28
C MET A 383 14.71 -4.18 -20.60
N GLY A 384 15.86 -4.67 -20.15
CA GLY A 384 16.92 -3.86 -19.56
C GLY A 384 16.64 -3.45 -18.11
N LEU A 385 16.22 -4.41 -17.29
CA LEU A 385 15.79 -4.21 -15.89
C LEU A 385 14.61 -3.22 -15.75
N ASN A 386 13.77 -3.15 -16.78
CA ASN A 386 12.59 -2.29 -16.76
C ASN A 386 11.38 -3.07 -16.25
N PHE A 387 11.18 -2.99 -14.93
CA PHE A 387 10.06 -3.61 -14.23
C PHE A 387 8.82 -2.72 -14.14
N HIS A 388 8.79 -1.60 -14.88
CA HIS A 388 7.66 -0.69 -14.83
C HIS A 388 6.35 -1.46 -15.15
N PRO A 389 5.30 -1.30 -14.34
CA PRO A 389 4.08 -2.11 -14.42
C PRO A 389 3.44 -2.16 -15.82
N MET A 390 3.31 -1.03 -16.51
CA MET A 390 2.82 -0.99 -17.89
C MET A 390 3.66 -1.79 -18.89
N ILE A 391 4.98 -1.82 -18.70
CA ILE A 391 5.90 -2.43 -19.64
C ILE A 391 5.79 -3.95 -19.51
N VAL A 392 5.87 -4.44 -18.26
CA VAL A 392 5.64 -5.84 -17.92
C VAL A 392 4.24 -6.27 -18.34
N GLY A 393 3.22 -5.43 -18.14
CA GLY A 393 1.85 -5.79 -18.47
C GLY A 393 1.52 -5.80 -19.95
N ARG A 394 2.08 -4.87 -20.73
CA ARG A 394 1.99 -4.93 -22.19
C ARG A 394 2.74 -6.12 -22.76
N MET A 395 3.85 -6.52 -22.14
CA MET A 395 4.55 -7.75 -22.51
C MET A 395 3.66 -8.98 -22.27
N ALA A 396 3.12 -9.15 -21.06
CA ALA A 396 2.23 -10.26 -20.72
C ALA A 396 1.00 -10.33 -21.64
N TRP A 397 0.42 -9.17 -22.01
CA TRP A 397 -0.68 -9.09 -22.97
C TRP A 397 -0.26 -9.54 -24.38
N LYS A 398 0.87 -9.03 -24.90
CA LYS A 398 1.35 -9.37 -26.25
C LYS A 398 1.68 -10.85 -26.42
N ASP A 399 2.18 -11.48 -25.36
CA ASP A 399 2.56 -12.88 -25.37
C ASP A 399 1.39 -13.82 -24.98
N GLY A 400 0.18 -13.28 -24.77
CA GLY A 400 -1.02 -14.07 -24.46
C GLY A 400 -1.05 -14.66 -23.05
N ARG A 401 -0.24 -14.14 -22.12
CA ARG A 401 -0.11 -14.64 -20.74
C ARG A 401 -0.82 -13.81 -19.69
N VAL A 402 -1.45 -12.71 -20.10
CA VAL A 402 -2.18 -11.80 -19.21
C VAL A 402 -3.34 -12.46 -18.46
N GLU A 403 -3.93 -13.52 -19.01
CA GLU A 403 -5.06 -14.24 -18.39
C GLU A 403 -4.61 -15.11 -17.19
N GLU A 404 -3.32 -15.41 -17.09
CA GLU A 404 -2.73 -16.10 -15.94
C GLU A 404 -2.62 -15.17 -14.70
N LEU A 405 -2.83 -13.86 -14.88
CA LEU A 405 -2.77 -12.86 -13.82
C LEU A 405 -4.15 -12.20 -13.69
N ALA A 406 -4.89 -12.50 -12.63
CA ALA A 406 -6.19 -11.89 -12.41
C ALA A 406 -6.07 -10.38 -12.16
N MET A 407 -6.78 -9.58 -12.95
CA MET A 407 -6.65 -8.12 -12.92
C MET A 407 -7.81 -7.45 -12.24
N PHE A 408 -7.69 -7.36 -10.92
CA PHE A 408 -8.69 -6.71 -10.10
C PHE A 408 -8.75 -5.21 -10.37
N GLU A 409 -9.97 -4.71 -10.45
CA GLU A 409 -10.21 -3.29 -10.66
C GLU A 409 -9.84 -2.47 -9.44
N THR A 410 -9.52 -1.20 -9.71
CA THR A 410 -9.15 -0.22 -8.69
C THR A 410 -10.22 -0.13 -7.57
N GLY A 411 -11.51 -0.36 -7.84
CA GLY A 411 -12.53 -0.34 -6.78
C GLY A 411 -12.29 -1.33 -5.63
N LEU A 412 -11.55 -2.42 -5.87
CA LEU A 412 -11.20 -3.39 -4.82
C LEU A 412 -10.06 -2.87 -3.92
N PHE A 413 -9.10 -2.12 -4.45
CA PHE A 413 -7.84 -1.79 -3.75
C PHE A 413 -7.54 -0.28 -3.60
N ASP A 414 -8.08 0.53 -4.49
CA ASP A 414 -7.94 1.98 -4.59
C ASP A 414 -9.23 2.63 -5.13
N PRO A 415 -10.31 2.62 -4.33
CA PRO A 415 -11.63 3.06 -4.78
C PRO A 415 -11.73 4.55 -5.13
N ILE A 416 -10.74 5.38 -4.80
CA ILE A 416 -10.73 6.81 -5.15
C ILE A 416 -10.15 7.07 -6.56
N TRP A 417 -9.37 6.16 -7.14
CA TRP A 417 -8.69 6.38 -8.43
C TRP A 417 -9.62 6.79 -9.57
N GLY A 418 -10.82 6.18 -9.62
CA GLY A 418 -11.82 6.45 -10.65
C GLY A 418 -12.40 7.87 -10.59
N GLU A 419 -12.49 8.45 -9.39
CA GLU A 419 -12.95 9.84 -9.19
C GLU A 419 -11.94 10.83 -9.76
N PHE A 420 -10.65 10.60 -9.52
CA PHE A 420 -9.58 11.54 -9.87
C PHE A 420 -9.34 11.64 -11.38
N ASN A 421 -9.35 10.51 -12.09
CA ASN A 421 -9.11 10.49 -13.53
C ASN A 421 -10.35 10.84 -14.38
N TRP A 422 -11.40 11.39 -13.76
CA TRP A 422 -12.71 11.70 -14.38
C TRP A 422 -13.32 10.52 -15.15
N GLY A 423 -13.02 9.29 -14.70
CA GLY A 423 -13.46 8.06 -15.37
C GLY A 423 -14.70 7.42 -14.75
N ARG A 424 -15.11 7.89 -13.56
CA ARG A 424 -16.27 7.37 -12.84
C ARG A 424 -17.59 7.79 -13.50
N GLU A 425 -18.48 6.81 -13.65
CA GLU A 425 -19.89 6.98 -13.97
C GLU A 425 -20.78 6.50 -12.81
N GLY A 426 -22.07 6.83 -12.84
CA GLY A 426 -23.02 6.44 -11.78
C GLY A 426 -22.88 7.26 -10.51
N ARG A 427 -23.03 6.61 -9.35
CA ARG A 427 -22.95 7.23 -8.01
C ARG A 427 -21.49 7.41 -7.57
N CYS A 428 -21.29 8.34 -6.64
CA CYS A 428 -20.00 8.55 -5.98
C CYS A 428 -19.77 7.45 -4.93
N THR A 429 -18.53 7.24 -4.50
CA THR A 429 -18.23 6.35 -3.36
C THR A 429 -18.74 6.93 -2.03
N VAL A 430 -18.62 6.15 -0.94
CA VAL A 430 -18.77 6.65 0.43
C VAL A 430 -17.45 6.39 1.17
N PRO A 431 -16.76 7.43 1.68
CA PRO A 431 -17.06 8.84 1.45
C PRO A 431 -16.92 9.23 -0.03
N CYS A 432 -17.66 10.26 -0.43
CA CYS A 432 -17.58 10.82 -1.77
C CYS A 432 -16.43 11.83 -1.85
N PHE A 433 -15.26 11.35 -2.25
CA PHE A 433 -14.07 12.18 -2.41
C PHE A 433 -13.90 12.68 -3.84
N LYS A 434 -13.37 13.90 -3.98
CA LYS A 434 -13.05 14.58 -5.25
C LYS A 434 -11.55 14.77 -5.47
N ASP A 435 -10.74 14.62 -4.42
CA ASP A 435 -9.28 14.68 -4.48
C ASP A 435 -8.64 13.82 -3.40
N TYR A 436 -7.41 13.36 -3.64
CA TYR A 436 -6.66 12.47 -2.75
C TYR A 436 -6.37 13.08 -1.36
N GLY A 437 -6.43 14.41 -1.24
CA GLY A 437 -6.17 15.10 0.02
C GLY A 437 -7.34 15.07 0.99
N GLN A 438 -8.57 14.78 0.54
CA GLN A 438 -9.77 14.92 1.38
C GLN A 438 -9.81 13.97 2.56
N ALA A 439 -9.19 12.79 2.46
CA ALA A 439 -9.05 11.85 3.58
C ALA A 439 -8.30 12.44 4.79
N PHE A 440 -7.46 13.46 4.56
CA PHE A 440 -6.70 14.17 5.60
C PHE A 440 -7.43 15.35 6.23
N LEU A 441 -8.58 15.75 5.68
CA LEU A 441 -9.25 16.99 6.09
C LEU A 441 -10.29 16.76 7.20
N GLY A 442 -10.11 17.48 8.29
CA GLY A 442 -10.98 17.46 9.47
C GLY A 442 -11.70 18.79 9.72
N THR A 443 -11.38 19.84 8.96
CA THR A 443 -12.05 21.14 9.15
C THR A 443 -13.53 21.07 8.79
N ARG A 444 -14.34 21.89 9.47
CA ARG A 444 -15.77 22.03 9.17
C ARG A 444 -15.97 22.30 7.67
N GLU A 445 -16.91 21.57 7.06
CA GLU A 445 -17.24 21.67 5.62
C GLU A 445 -16.07 21.40 4.65
N ALA A 446 -14.96 20.80 5.09
CA ALA A 446 -13.85 20.51 4.19
C ALA A 446 -14.23 19.56 3.04
N VAL A 447 -15.15 18.62 3.33
CA VAL A 447 -15.65 17.63 2.39
C VAL A 447 -17.18 17.65 2.39
N ARG A 448 -17.77 18.71 1.81
CA ARG A 448 -19.22 18.98 1.86
C ARG A 448 -20.10 17.84 1.35
N GLU A 449 -19.61 17.12 0.34
CA GLU A 449 -20.38 16.08 -0.36
C GLU A 449 -20.07 14.67 0.14
N GLU A 450 -19.27 14.51 1.22
CA GLU A 450 -18.75 13.18 1.62
C GLU A 450 -19.84 12.12 1.83
N TRP A 451 -21.04 12.54 2.26
CA TRP A 451 -22.19 11.67 2.51
C TRP A 451 -23.21 11.62 1.36
N GLN A 452 -22.95 12.24 0.21
CA GLN A 452 -23.91 12.36 -0.91
C GLN A 452 -24.46 11.01 -1.38
N SER A 453 -23.67 9.95 -1.31
CA SER A 453 -24.05 8.59 -1.76
C SER A 453 -24.35 7.62 -0.62
N PHE A 454 -24.48 8.12 0.62
CA PHE A 454 -24.84 7.31 1.78
C PHE A 454 -26.36 7.25 1.95
N ASP A 455 -26.93 6.04 1.85
CA ASP A 455 -28.38 5.80 2.00
C ASP A 455 -28.74 5.15 3.36
N GLY A 456 -27.76 4.96 4.24
CA GLY A 456 -27.97 4.33 5.54
C GLY A 456 -28.71 5.24 6.53
N PRO A 457 -29.20 4.67 7.65
CA PRO A 457 -29.72 5.49 8.74
C PRO A 457 -28.61 6.40 9.28
N GLN A 458 -28.99 7.61 9.68
CA GLN A 458 -28.06 8.49 10.40
C GLN A 458 -27.67 7.84 11.72
N LEU A 459 -26.37 7.90 12.04
CA LEU A 459 -25.86 7.37 13.30
C LEU A 459 -26.39 8.22 14.47
N GLU A 460 -26.70 7.58 15.60
CA GLU A 460 -27.09 8.31 16.81
C GLU A 460 -25.93 9.18 17.29
N GLU A 461 -26.16 10.48 17.34
CA GLU A 461 -25.21 11.44 17.88
C GLU A 461 -25.42 11.60 19.40
N GLU A 462 -24.32 11.71 20.14
CA GLU A 462 -24.33 12.12 21.53
C GLU A 462 -24.20 13.65 21.62
N GLU A 463 -24.88 14.28 22.58
CA GLU A 463 -24.65 15.71 22.85
C GLU A 463 -23.17 15.92 23.10
N ALA A 464 -22.55 16.91 22.44
CA ALA A 464 -21.16 17.28 22.60
C ALA A 464 -20.89 17.79 24.03
N LYS A 465 -20.82 16.87 25.00
CA LYS A 465 -20.40 17.11 26.37
C LYS A 465 -18.90 16.87 26.42
N ALA A 466 -18.17 17.70 27.15
CA ALA A 466 -16.74 17.50 27.41
C ALA A 466 -16.52 16.18 28.16
N GLY A 467 -16.45 15.05 27.44
CA GLY A 467 -16.68 13.73 28.03
C GLY A 467 -15.82 12.58 27.52
N VAL A 468 -15.39 12.59 26.25
CA VAL A 468 -14.41 11.62 25.72
C VAL A 468 -13.22 12.41 25.17
N THR A 469 -12.55 13.08 26.10
CA THR A 469 -11.30 13.80 25.87
C THR A 469 -10.23 12.86 25.30
N GLU A 470 -9.33 13.37 24.46
CA GLU A 470 -8.13 12.70 23.92
C GLU A 470 -7.13 12.18 25.00
N LEU A 471 -7.55 12.06 26.25
CA LEU A 471 -6.77 11.52 27.37
C LEU A 471 -6.76 9.99 27.32
N LYS A 472 -5.84 9.43 26.53
CA LYS A 472 -5.26 8.12 26.83
C LYS A 472 -3.81 8.26 27.28
N LYS A 473 -3.49 7.46 28.30
CA LYS A 473 -2.27 7.45 29.12
C LYS A 473 -1.01 7.55 28.27
N ARG A 474 -0.27 8.64 28.49
CA ARG A 474 1.13 8.78 28.09
C ARG A 474 1.99 8.73 29.34
N ASP A 475 2.23 7.54 29.86
CA ASP A 475 3.35 7.33 30.77
C ASP A 475 4.59 7.02 29.92
N ALA A 476 5.64 7.83 30.10
CA ALA A 476 6.96 7.75 29.49
C ALA A 476 7.14 8.28 28.03
N ALA A 477 7.20 9.61 27.89
CA ALA A 477 8.14 10.24 26.94
C ALA A 477 8.94 11.33 27.68
N PRO A 478 10.26 11.46 27.44
CA PRO A 478 11.12 12.31 28.24
C PRO A 478 10.83 13.80 28.02
N ALA A 479 10.80 14.51 29.13
CA ALA A 479 10.49 15.92 29.24
C ALA A 479 11.49 16.82 28.51
N SER A 480 10.97 17.75 27.69
CA SER A 480 11.46 19.13 27.68
C SER A 480 10.30 20.09 27.41
N ALA A 481 10.04 20.93 28.42
CA ALA A 481 9.10 22.06 28.49
C ALA A 481 7.62 21.77 28.16
N ALA A 482 6.86 21.26 29.14
CA ALA A 482 5.41 21.36 29.17
C ALA A 482 4.99 22.49 30.10
N GLU A 483 4.33 23.52 29.56
CA GLU A 483 3.51 24.44 30.35
C GLU A 483 2.42 23.65 31.08
N LYS A 484 2.34 23.83 32.41
CA LYS A 484 1.26 23.27 33.23
C LYS A 484 -0.02 24.06 32.98
N ILE A 485 -0.79 23.71 31.96
CA ILE A 485 -2.19 24.13 31.88
C ILE A 485 -2.97 23.25 32.86
N VAL A 486 -3.30 23.83 34.02
CA VAL A 486 -4.06 23.20 35.11
C VAL A 486 -5.52 23.09 34.69
N LYS A 487 -6.12 21.90 34.89
CA LYS A 487 -7.56 21.66 34.74
C LYS A 487 -8.28 22.41 35.87
N GLY A 488 -9.24 23.27 35.53
CA GLY A 488 -10.12 23.91 36.51
C GLY A 488 -10.98 22.86 37.22
N GLU A 489 -11.45 23.16 38.43
CA GLU A 489 -12.36 22.28 39.19
C GLU A 489 -13.68 21.98 38.44
N ASP A 490 -14.02 22.82 37.47
CA ASP A 490 -15.16 22.70 36.55
C ASP A 490 -14.88 21.84 35.31
N GLY A 491 -13.67 21.31 35.15
CA GLY A 491 -13.25 20.54 33.97
C GLY A 491 -12.81 21.39 32.77
N SER A 492 -12.82 22.72 32.88
CA SER A 492 -12.29 23.62 31.85
C SER A 492 -10.76 23.63 31.84
N TYR A 493 -10.15 23.88 30.68
CA TYR A 493 -8.72 24.20 30.60
C TYR A 493 -8.58 25.68 30.24
N GLY A 494 -7.95 26.46 31.11
CA GLY A 494 -7.82 27.91 30.92
C GLY A 494 -9.12 28.70 31.21
N GLY A 495 -10.09 28.12 31.93
CA GLY A 495 -11.29 28.82 32.41
C GLY A 495 -12.40 29.03 31.37
N ARG A 496 -12.34 28.34 30.21
CA ARG A 496 -13.40 28.36 29.19
C ARG A 496 -13.90 26.95 28.88
N GLU A 497 -15.22 26.82 28.77
CA GLU A 497 -15.89 25.59 28.35
C GLU A 497 -15.62 25.27 26.87
N TYR A 498 -15.58 24.00 26.51
CA TYR A 498 -15.46 23.58 25.12
C TYR A 498 -16.74 23.94 24.35
N ARG A 499 -16.55 24.58 23.19
CA ARG A 499 -17.64 24.96 22.29
C ARG A 499 -17.38 24.38 20.92
N LEU A 500 -18.30 23.53 20.46
CA LEU A 500 -18.19 22.83 19.17
C LEU A 500 -18.05 23.82 18.01
N GLU A 501 -18.80 24.92 18.07
CA GLU A 501 -18.80 26.00 17.09
C GLU A 501 -17.44 26.69 16.92
N GLU A 502 -16.62 26.72 17.98
CA GLU A 502 -15.28 27.35 18.01
C GLU A 502 -14.17 26.37 17.57
N ASP A 503 -14.43 25.06 17.53
CA ASP A 503 -13.45 24.05 17.11
C ASP A 503 -13.23 24.11 15.59
N LYS A 504 -11.98 24.36 15.19
CA LYS A 504 -11.57 24.32 13.79
C LYS A 504 -11.71 22.92 13.17
N TYR A 505 -11.55 21.88 13.98
CA TYR A 505 -11.59 20.47 13.57
C TYR A 505 -12.64 19.71 14.41
N PRO A 506 -13.94 20.07 14.30
CA PRO A 506 -14.97 19.53 15.18
C PRO A 506 -15.12 18.00 14.98
N PRO A 507 -15.54 17.25 16.01
CA PRO A 507 -15.90 15.85 15.84
C PRO A 507 -17.01 15.68 14.82
N THR A 508 -17.01 14.53 14.16
CA THR A 508 -17.89 14.21 13.03
C THR A 508 -18.64 12.91 13.29
N ASN A 509 -19.58 12.59 12.41
CA ASN A 509 -20.26 11.29 12.36
C ASN A 509 -19.47 10.21 11.59
N ARG A 510 -18.17 10.44 11.31
CA ARG A 510 -17.32 9.52 10.55
C ARG A 510 -16.95 8.29 11.37
N THR A 511 -17.04 7.13 10.75
CA THR A 511 -16.70 5.82 11.33
C THR A 511 -16.12 4.92 10.24
N LEU A 512 -15.21 4.00 10.59
CA LEU A 512 -14.60 3.11 9.60
C LEU A 512 -15.62 2.21 8.88
N GLU A 513 -16.79 1.94 9.46
CA GLU A 513 -17.88 1.19 8.80
C GLU A 513 -18.36 1.83 7.49
N ASN A 514 -18.11 3.13 7.31
CA ASN A 514 -18.51 3.90 6.14
C ASN A 514 -17.33 4.28 5.24
N PHE A 515 -16.09 3.95 5.60
CA PHE A 515 -14.91 4.30 4.80
C PHE A 515 -14.67 3.28 3.70
N PHE A 516 -15.17 3.57 2.49
CA PHE A 516 -15.05 2.71 1.30
C PHE A 516 -15.43 1.25 1.56
N ARG A 517 -16.56 1.05 2.25
CA ARG A 517 -17.02 -0.26 2.72
C ARG A 517 -17.00 -1.29 1.59
N GLY A 518 -16.32 -2.42 1.84
CA GLY A 518 -16.18 -3.53 0.90
C GLY A 518 -14.80 -3.64 0.26
N ALA A 519 -14.08 -2.53 0.10
CA ALA A 519 -12.71 -2.52 -0.43
C ALA A 519 -11.73 -3.27 0.49
N TRP A 520 -10.68 -3.83 -0.09
CA TRP A 520 -9.58 -4.46 0.65
C TRP A 520 -8.51 -3.48 1.09
N SER A 521 -8.38 -2.36 0.38
CA SER A 521 -7.41 -1.33 0.72
C SER A 521 -7.81 0.04 0.18
N TYR A 522 -7.03 1.04 0.57
CA TYR A 522 -7.07 2.41 0.07
C TYR A 522 -5.64 2.89 -0.19
N HIS A 523 -5.39 3.50 -1.36
CA HIS A 523 -4.08 4.07 -1.71
C HIS A 523 -4.03 5.56 -1.36
N ILE A 524 -2.98 5.99 -0.66
CA ILE A 524 -2.83 7.37 -0.18
C ILE A 524 -2.35 8.33 -1.28
N HIS A 525 -1.88 7.83 -2.43
CA HIS A 525 -1.47 8.64 -3.59
C HIS A 525 -0.36 9.63 -3.31
N ASN A 526 0.74 9.13 -2.73
CA ASN A 526 1.97 9.91 -2.54
C ASN A 526 1.77 11.23 -1.77
N GLN A 527 0.74 11.35 -0.92
CA GLN A 527 0.51 12.53 -0.06
C GLN A 527 1.48 12.56 1.13
N TRP A 528 2.77 12.41 0.84
CA TRP A 528 3.85 12.08 1.78
C TRP A 528 4.06 13.12 2.89
N ALA A 529 3.77 14.39 2.59
CA ALA A 529 3.99 15.53 3.49
C ALA A 529 2.73 15.96 4.25
N LYS A 530 1.57 15.33 4.00
CA LYS A 530 0.32 15.71 4.66
C LYS A 530 0.12 14.89 5.93
N HIS A 531 -0.17 15.58 7.02
CA HIS A 531 -0.57 14.94 8.28
C HIS A 531 -2.10 14.92 8.41
N PRO A 532 -2.70 13.82 8.91
CA PRO A 532 -4.13 13.76 9.18
C PRO A 532 -4.56 14.87 10.16
N GLN A 533 -5.47 15.73 9.74
CA GLN A 533 -6.09 16.69 10.65
C GLN A 533 -6.96 15.94 11.66
N PRO A 534 -7.17 16.47 12.88
CA PRO A 534 -8.08 15.89 13.85
C PRO A 534 -9.47 15.68 13.24
N ASN A 535 -10.11 14.54 13.52
CA ASN A 535 -11.44 14.18 13.00
C ASN A 535 -11.53 14.04 11.47
N SER A 536 -10.41 14.05 10.74
CA SER A 536 -10.35 13.56 9.35
C SER A 536 -10.63 12.06 9.26
N TRP A 537 -10.92 11.52 8.07
CA TRP A 537 -11.09 10.08 7.89
C TRP A 537 -9.86 9.27 8.30
N PHE A 538 -8.65 9.79 8.06
CA PHE A 538 -7.44 9.15 8.58
C PHE A 538 -7.27 9.28 10.09
N SER A 539 -7.69 10.38 10.71
CA SER A 539 -7.75 10.47 12.17
C SER A 539 -8.74 9.44 12.75
N VAL A 540 -9.89 9.22 12.09
CA VAL A 540 -10.86 8.18 12.47
C VAL A 540 -10.25 6.77 12.37
N ALA A 541 -9.52 6.49 11.29
CA ALA A 541 -8.79 5.24 11.13
C ALA A 541 -7.75 5.04 12.23
N GLN A 542 -6.94 6.07 12.52
CA GLN A 542 -5.94 6.06 13.57
C GLN A 542 -6.56 5.79 14.95
N ASN A 543 -7.68 6.44 15.28
CA ASN A 543 -8.40 6.24 16.53
C ASN A 543 -8.98 4.81 16.66
N ALA A 544 -9.44 4.22 15.55
CA ALA A 544 -9.93 2.84 15.53
C ALA A 544 -8.79 1.83 15.73
N HIS A 545 -7.66 2.02 15.04
CA HIS A 545 -6.47 1.20 15.20
C HIS A 545 -5.94 1.26 16.64
N ASP A 546 -5.77 2.45 17.20
CA ASP A 546 -5.26 2.63 18.56
C ASP A 546 -6.23 2.04 19.60
N GLY A 547 -7.54 2.20 19.40
CA GLY A 547 -8.54 1.59 20.28
C GLY A 547 -8.51 0.07 20.24
N PHE A 548 -8.30 -0.54 19.06
CA PHE A 548 -8.11 -1.98 18.94
C PHE A 548 -6.82 -2.44 19.61
N LEU A 549 -5.68 -1.81 19.30
CA LEU A 549 -4.36 -2.18 19.82
C LEU A 549 -4.22 -1.94 21.33
N SER A 550 -5.01 -1.04 21.92
CA SER A 550 -5.10 -0.87 23.37
C SER A 550 -6.07 -1.85 24.06
N GLY A 551 -6.78 -2.68 23.29
CA GLY A 551 -7.78 -3.64 23.79
C GLY A 551 -9.11 -3.02 24.21
N GLU A 552 -9.33 -1.74 23.94
CA GLU A 552 -10.55 -1.01 24.33
C GLU A 552 -11.68 -1.14 23.29
N ARG A 553 -11.32 -1.34 22.03
CA ARG A 553 -12.23 -1.56 20.90
C ARG A 553 -11.90 -2.90 20.25
N THR A 554 -12.81 -3.37 19.42
CA THR A 554 -12.55 -4.52 18.54
C THR A 554 -12.09 -4.04 17.16
N ASN A 555 -11.56 -4.95 16.34
CA ASN A 555 -11.40 -4.68 14.92
C ASN A 555 -12.72 -4.83 14.15
N LEU A 556 -12.65 -4.70 12.82
CA LEU A 556 -13.79 -4.86 11.90
C LEU A 556 -14.54 -6.19 12.01
N TYR A 557 -13.89 -7.22 12.56
CA TYR A 557 -14.45 -8.57 12.73
C TYR A 557 -14.96 -8.87 14.14
N GLY A 558 -14.93 -7.88 15.04
CA GLY A 558 -15.29 -8.08 16.46
C GLY A 558 -14.21 -8.77 17.29
N GLU A 559 -12.99 -8.89 16.77
CA GLU A 559 -11.87 -9.52 17.48
C GLU A 559 -11.19 -8.50 18.40
N LYS A 560 -10.62 -9.00 19.52
CA LYS A 560 -9.83 -8.19 20.45
C LYS A 560 -8.35 -8.39 20.21
N TRP A 561 -7.57 -7.34 20.43
CA TRP A 561 -6.12 -7.42 20.39
C TRP A 561 -5.60 -8.31 21.52
N GLY A 562 -4.86 -9.36 21.15
CA GLY A 562 -4.22 -10.28 22.08
C GLY A 562 -2.70 -10.10 22.19
N GLY A 563 -2.12 -9.14 21.45
CA GLY A 563 -0.67 -8.99 21.34
C GLY A 563 -0.03 -8.02 22.35
N PRO A 564 1.26 -7.70 22.16
CA PRO A 564 1.97 -6.79 23.04
C PRO A 564 1.37 -5.37 22.98
N GLU A 565 1.64 -4.56 24.01
CA GLU A 565 1.22 -3.16 24.03
C GLU A 565 1.95 -2.37 22.92
N ILE A 566 1.18 -1.65 22.10
CA ILE A 566 1.69 -0.80 21.02
C ILE A 566 1.29 0.63 21.30
N MET A 567 2.25 1.55 21.25
CA MET A 567 1.99 2.98 21.47
C MET A 567 1.00 3.54 20.44
N SER A 568 0.18 4.48 20.87
CA SER A 568 -0.76 5.22 20.03
C SER A 568 -0.05 6.03 18.93
N TYR A 569 -0.78 6.46 17.90
CA TYR A 569 -0.24 7.39 16.91
C TYR A 569 0.29 8.66 17.58
N ASP A 570 1.34 9.22 16.98
CA ASP A 570 1.81 10.55 17.37
C ASP A 570 0.80 11.61 16.95
N ARG A 571 0.70 12.65 17.78
CA ARG A 571 -0.14 13.81 17.50
C ARG A 571 0.63 14.86 16.74
N TRP A 572 -0.09 15.55 15.86
CA TRP A 572 0.43 16.59 15.00
C TRP A 572 0.29 17.95 15.69
N ARG A 573 1.37 18.42 16.33
CA ARG A 573 1.38 19.68 17.10
C ARG A 573 0.95 20.91 16.30
N GLU A 574 1.03 20.85 14.97
CA GLU A 574 0.54 21.90 14.06
C GLU A 574 -1.00 22.04 14.04
N PHE A 575 -1.74 21.12 14.67
CA PHE A 575 -3.20 21.16 14.80
C PHE A 575 -3.68 21.33 16.26
N ASP A 576 -2.76 21.49 17.22
CA ASP A 576 -3.03 21.60 18.66
C ASP A 576 -3.49 23.01 19.11
#